data_AF-A0A6I1P215-F1
#
_entry.id   AF-A0A6I1P215-F1
#
_cell.length_a   1.000
_cell.length_b   1.000
_cell.length_c   1.000
_cell.angle_alpha   90.00
_cell.angle_beta   90.00
_cell.angle_gamma   90.00
#
_symmetry.space_group_name_H-M   'P 1'
#
loop_
_entity.id
_entity.type
_entity.pdbx_description
1 polymer ?
#
loop_
_entity_poly.entity_id
_entity_poly.type
_entity_poly.pdbx_seq_one_letter_code
_entity_poly.pdbx_strand_id
1 'polypeptide(L)'
;TLASVAHGLSDNLITRAADVTLKERRRLVLMVRETPFNLAHLRNMTAVTEMGGIVFPPLPAFYAMPKTIAELVDQTVTRVLDLFALSAPLTTPWAGIRHAQ
;
A
#
# COMPACT_ATOMS: atom_id res chain seq x y z
N THR A 1 -14.91 -2.21 -0.78
CA THR A 1 -13.98 -1.29 -1.47
C THR A 1 -13.00 -2.00 -2.40
N LEU A 2 -12.07 -2.84 -1.91
CA LEU A 2 -11.09 -3.54 -2.77
C LEU A 2 -11.77 -4.29 -3.95
N ALA A 3 -12.78 -5.10 -3.66
CA ALA A 3 -13.53 -5.81 -4.70
C ALA A 3 -14.21 -4.86 -5.69
N SER A 4 -14.85 -3.79 -5.21
CA SER A 4 -15.48 -2.77 -6.06
C SER A 4 -14.47 -2.09 -6.99
N VAL A 5 -13.24 -1.84 -6.52
CA VAL A 5 -12.15 -1.30 -7.36
C VAL A 5 -11.66 -2.34 -8.36
N ALA A 6 -11.42 -3.58 -7.92
CA ALA A 6 -10.96 -4.68 -8.78
C ALA A 6 -11.93 -4.99 -9.93
N HIS A 7 -13.23 -4.82 -9.70
CA HIS A 7 -14.30 -5.08 -10.68
C HIS A 7 -14.88 -3.82 -11.33
N GLY A 8 -14.33 -2.63 -11.05
CA GLY A 8 -14.77 -1.37 -11.67
C GLY A 8 -16.22 -0.97 -11.36
N LEU A 9 -16.81 -1.41 -10.24
CA LEU A 9 -18.23 -1.23 -9.94
C LEU A 9 -18.67 0.24 -9.82
N SER A 10 -17.77 1.13 -9.35
CA SER A 10 -18.03 2.56 -9.20
C SER A 10 -19.34 2.90 -8.44
N ASP A 11 -19.66 2.11 -7.42
CA ASP A 11 -20.88 2.18 -6.60
C ASP A 11 -20.97 3.41 -5.68
N ASN A 12 -19.87 4.15 -5.48
CA ASN A 12 -19.83 5.41 -4.74
C ASN A 12 -18.64 6.27 -5.20
N LEU A 13 -18.50 7.47 -4.62
CA LEU A 13 -17.45 8.42 -5.02
C LEU A 13 -16.03 7.87 -4.79
N ILE A 14 -15.79 7.09 -3.74
CA ILE A 14 -14.46 6.53 -3.44
C ILE A 14 -14.06 5.52 -4.51
N THR A 15 -14.95 4.59 -4.82
CA THR A 15 -14.69 3.54 -5.83
C THR A 15 -14.64 4.12 -7.24
N ARG A 16 -15.45 5.14 -7.54
CA ARG A 16 -15.38 5.90 -8.78
C ARG A 16 -14.07 6.72 -8.91
N ALA A 17 -13.61 7.35 -7.85
CA ALA A 17 -12.34 8.07 -7.86
C ALA A 17 -11.15 7.13 -8.12
N ALA A 18 -11.17 5.94 -7.52
CA ALA A 18 -10.16 4.90 -7.79
C ALA A 18 -10.20 4.43 -9.25
N ASP A 19 -11.38 4.18 -9.80
CA ASP A 19 -11.59 3.82 -11.21
C ASP A 19 -11.06 4.91 -12.16
N VAL A 20 -11.39 6.18 -11.90
CA VAL A 20 -10.85 7.32 -12.65
C VAL A 20 -9.32 7.41 -12.50
N THR A 21 -8.78 7.15 -11.32
CA THR A 21 -7.32 7.17 -11.10
C THR A 21 -6.63 6.11 -11.95
N LEU A 22 -7.17 4.90 -12.01
CA LEU A 22 -6.62 3.81 -12.83
C LEU A 22 -6.74 4.09 -14.33
N LYS A 23 -7.90 4.55 -14.82
CA LYS A 23 -8.10 4.81 -16.26
C LYS A 23 -7.22 5.95 -16.78
N GLU A 24 -6.98 6.97 -15.95
CA GLU A 24 -6.08 8.09 -16.26
C GLU A 24 -4.60 7.76 -16.04
N ARG A 25 -4.27 6.50 -15.73
CA ARG A 25 -2.91 6.04 -15.44
C ARG A 25 -2.22 6.85 -14.34
N ARG A 26 -2.99 7.30 -13.35
CA ARG A 26 -2.50 8.00 -12.15
C ARG A 26 -2.19 6.96 -11.07
N ARG A 27 -1.31 7.33 -10.14
CA ARG A 27 -0.90 6.44 -9.05
C ARG A 27 -2.04 6.22 -8.06
N LEU A 28 -2.48 4.97 -7.93
CA LEU A 28 -3.40 4.50 -6.90
C LEU A 28 -2.65 3.58 -5.93
N VAL A 29 -2.72 3.86 -4.62
CA VAL A 29 -2.19 2.97 -3.57
C VAL A 29 -3.36 2.50 -2.71
N LEU A 30 -3.50 1.19 -2.53
CA LEU A 30 -4.52 0.57 -1.66
C LEU A 30 -3.85 -0.07 -0.45
N MET A 31 -4.16 0.46 0.75
CA MET A 31 -3.71 -0.11 2.01
C MET A 31 -4.67 -1.16 2.55
N VAL A 32 -4.61 -2.37 2.00
CA VAL A 32 -5.53 -3.46 2.37
C VAL A 32 -5.17 -4.03 3.74
N ARG A 33 -6.06 -3.88 4.73
CA ARG A 33 -5.89 -4.44 6.08
C ARG A 33 -6.93 -5.53 6.33
N GLU A 34 -6.50 -6.79 6.28
CA GLU A 34 -7.31 -7.96 6.65
C GLU A 34 -6.38 -9.14 6.99
N THR A 35 -6.82 -10.06 7.86
CA THR A 35 -6.14 -11.34 8.10
C THR A 35 -7.09 -12.34 8.77
N PRO A 36 -7.18 -13.61 8.33
CA PRO A 36 -6.47 -14.20 7.18
C PRO A 36 -7.07 -13.76 5.83
N PHE A 37 -6.28 -13.85 4.76
CA PHE A 37 -6.80 -13.66 3.41
C PHE A 37 -7.48 -14.94 2.90
N ASN A 38 -8.68 -14.79 2.36
CA ASN A 38 -9.27 -15.81 1.50
C ASN A 38 -8.83 -15.59 0.03
N LEU A 39 -9.16 -16.56 -0.84
CA LEU A 39 -8.79 -16.49 -2.26
C LEU A 39 -9.40 -15.28 -2.99
N ALA A 40 -10.59 -14.82 -2.59
CA ALA A 40 -11.22 -13.66 -3.20
C ALA A 40 -10.42 -12.38 -2.89
N HIS A 41 -9.93 -12.21 -1.67
CA HIS A 41 -9.04 -11.09 -1.31
C HIS A 41 -7.79 -11.09 -2.19
N LEU A 42 -7.14 -12.25 -2.33
CA LEU A 42 -5.93 -12.39 -3.13
C LEU A 42 -6.19 -12.07 -4.62
N ARG A 43 -7.22 -12.67 -5.23
CA ARG A 43 -7.58 -12.40 -6.63
C ARG A 43 -7.89 -10.93 -6.89
N ASN A 44 -8.58 -10.26 -5.97
CA ASN A 44 -8.88 -8.84 -6.11
C ASN A 44 -7.63 -7.97 -5.96
N MET A 45 -6.72 -8.30 -5.04
CA MET A 45 -5.42 -7.62 -4.91
C MET A 45 -4.54 -7.82 -6.16
N THR A 46 -4.55 -9.03 -6.73
CA THR A 46 -3.88 -9.35 -8.00
C THR A 46 -4.45 -8.50 -9.13
N ALA A 47 -5.76 -8.50 -9.34
CA ALA A 47 -6.41 -7.75 -10.41
C ALA A 47 -6.10 -6.23 -10.32
N VAL A 48 -6.15 -5.64 -9.12
CA VAL A 48 -5.77 -4.23 -8.95
C VAL A 48 -4.30 -3.98 -9.30
N THR A 49 -3.42 -4.91 -8.92
CA THR A 49 -1.99 -4.82 -9.22
C THR A 49 -1.73 -4.91 -10.74
N GLU A 50 -2.41 -5.82 -11.43
CA GLU A 50 -2.36 -5.97 -12.89
C GLU A 50 -2.88 -4.72 -13.63
N MET A 51 -3.86 -4.01 -13.05
CA MET A 51 -4.35 -2.72 -13.59
C MET A 51 -3.37 -1.55 -13.37
N GLY A 52 -2.30 -1.73 -12.60
CA GLY A 52 -1.30 -0.71 -12.28
C GLY A 52 -1.52 0.02 -10.95
N GLY A 53 -2.47 -0.43 -10.13
CA GLY A 53 -2.57 0.00 -8.74
C GLY A 53 -1.49 -0.66 -7.88
N ILE A 54 -1.13 -0.02 -6.76
CA ILE A 54 -0.17 -0.58 -5.81
C ILE A 54 -0.94 -1.10 -4.60
N VAL A 55 -0.84 -2.40 -4.31
CA VAL A 55 -1.37 -2.98 -3.09
C VAL A 55 -0.29 -2.96 -2.02
N PHE A 56 -0.48 -2.15 -0.98
CA PHE A 56 0.47 -1.98 0.13
C PHE A 56 -0.22 -2.29 1.47
N PRO A 57 -0.34 -3.56 1.88
CA PRO A 57 -0.95 -3.89 3.16
C PRO A 57 -0.10 -3.29 4.30
N PRO A 58 -0.70 -2.71 5.35
CA PRO A 58 0.04 -2.20 6.49
C PRO A 58 0.59 -3.38 7.29
N LEU A 59 1.80 -3.80 6.94
CA LEU A 59 2.57 -4.86 7.60
C LEU A 59 3.79 -4.22 8.26
N PRO A 60 3.70 -3.81 9.54
CA PRO A 60 4.77 -3.09 10.21
C PRO A 60 6.06 -3.93 10.27
N ALA A 61 7.19 -3.28 9.99
CA ALA A 61 8.49 -3.92 10.02
C ALA A 61 9.18 -3.69 11.37
N PHE A 62 9.79 -4.71 11.94
CA PHE A 62 10.43 -4.63 13.26
C PHE A 62 11.94 -4.46 13.21
N TYR A 63 12.55 -4.47 12.01
CA TYR A 63 14.01 -4.33 11.86
C TYR A 63 14.55 -2.96 12.31
N ALA A 64 13.68 -1.96 12.46
CA ALA A 64 14.03 -0.64 12.99
C ALA A 64 13.97 -0.58 14.53
N MET A 65 13.62 -1.70 15.19
CA MET A 65 13.49 -1.81 16.66
C MET A 65 12.66 -0.67 17.30
N PRO A 66 11.45 -0.39 16.78
CA PRO A 66 10.63 0.72 17.26
C PRO A 66 10.28 0.56 18.75
N LYS A 67 10.25 1.66 19.47
CA LYS A 67 9.96 1.74 20.92
C LYS A 67 8.50 2.06 21.18
N THR A 68 7.80 2.61 20.21
CA THR A 68 6.42 3.07 20.35
C THR A 68 5.54 2.61 19.18
N ILE A 69 4.23 2.58 19.41
CA ILE A 69 3.24 2.32 18.34
C ILE A 69 3.29 3.44 17.30
N ALA A 70 3.55 4.68 17.72
CA ALA A 70 3.71 5.82 16.82
C ALA A 70 4.84 5.56 15.80
N GLU A 71 6.00 5.08 16.26
CA GLU A 71 7.12 4.74 15.36
C GLU A 71 6.76 3.64 14.34
N LEU A 72 5.95 2.63 14.72
CA LEU A 72 5.46 1.60 13.79
C LEU A 72 4.54 2.19 12.70
N VAL A 73 3.65 3.09 13.10
CA VAL A 73 2.74 3.79 12.18
C VAL A 73 3.53 4.71 11.27
N ASP A 74 4.43 5.51 11.82
CA ASP A 74 5.27 6.46 11.08
C ASP A 74 6.09 5.74 10.02
N GLN A 75 6.73 4.62 10.35
CA GLN A 75 7.47 3.82 9.38
C GLN A 75 6.58 3.37 8.20
N THR A 76 5.35 2.93 8.50
CA THR A 76 4.39 2.46 7.49
C THR A 76 3.91 3.60 6.60
N VAL A 77 3.55 4.75 7.19
CA VAL A 77 3.09 5.95 6.47
C VAL A 77 4.23 6.52 5.62
N THR A 78 5.44 6.58 6.15
CA THR A 78 6.62 7.06 5.43
C THR A 78 6.87 6.25 4.16
N ARG A 79 6.76 4.91 4.25
CA ARG A 79 6.84 4.02 3.08
C ARG A 79 5.76 4.32 2.04
N VAL A 80 4.53 4.58 2.47
CA VAL A 80 3.42 4.92 1.56
C VAL A 80 3.66 6.25 0.88
N LEU A 81 4.13 7.27 1.61
CA LEU A 81 4.46 8.58 1.03
C LEU A 81 5.58 8.49 0.00
N ASP A 82 6.61 7.68 0.25
CA ASP A 82 7.70 7.45 -0.71
C ASP A 82 7.19 6.85 -2.03
N LEU A 83 6.11 6.04 -2.01
CA LEU A 83 5.49 5.53 -3.24
C LEU A 83 4.94 6.66 -4.12
N PHE A 84 4.56 7.82 -3.58
CA PHE A 84 4.05 8.94 -4.37
C PHE A 84 5.14 9.83 -4.94
N ALA A 85 6.42 9.62 -4.59
CA ALA A 85 7.57 10.37 -5.10
C ALA A 85 7.39 11.90 -5.03
N LEU A 86 6.80 12.39 -3.92
CA LEU A 86 6.50 13.80 -3.71
C LEU A 86 7.73 14.63 -3.30
N SER A 87 8.75 13.97 -2.74
CA SER A 87 9.99 14.58 -2.24
C SER A 87 11.15 13.58 -2.31
N ALA A 88 12.31 13.98 -1.81
CA ALA A 88 13.38 13.04 -1.49
C ALA A 88 12.84 11.92 -0.57
N PRO A 89 13.37 10.68 -0.68
CA PRO A 89 12.91 9.55 0.13
C PRO A 89 12.97 9.87 1.63
N LEU A 90 11.87 9.67 2.31
CA LEU A 90 11.76 9.85 3.76
C LEU A 90 12.20 8.59 4.51
N THR A 91 12.09 7.41 3.88
CA THR A 91 12.58 6.18 4.51
C THR A 91 14.08 6.03 4.44
N THR A 92 14.68 5.69 5.58
CA THR A 92 16.07 5.22 5.64
C THR A 92 16.16 3.84 4.99
N PRO A 93 16.98 3.66 3.93
CA PRO A 93 17.19 2.35 3.32
C PRO A 93 17.75 1.35 4.34
N TRP A 94 17.33 0.10 4.24
CA TRP A 94 17.95 -0.96 5.04
C TRP A 94 19.40 -1.16 4.58
N ALA A 95 20.37 -0.96 5.48
CA ALA A 95 21.80 -1.07 5.20
C ALA A 95 22.28 -2.53 5.01
N GLY A 96 21.38 -3.52 5.14
CA GLY A 96 21.73 -4.94 5.05
C GLY A 96 22.37 -5.48 6.33
N ILE A 97 22.63 -6.78 6.34
CA ILE A 97 23.07 -7.54 7.52
C ILE A 97 24.51 -7.19 7.94
N ARG A 98 25.36 -6.75 7.00
CA ARG A 98 26.79 -6.48 7.24
C ARG A 98 27.07 -5.26 8.13
N HIS A 99 26.10 -4.36 8.29
CA HIS A 99 26.23 -3.16 9.11
C HIS A 99 25.55 -3.28 10.48
N ALA A 100 25.02 -4.45 10.83
CA ALA A 100 24.35 -4.70 12.11
C ALA A 100 25.30 -5.31 13.17
N GLN A 101 26.57 -4.85 13.20
CA GLN A 101 27.54 -5.15 14.27
C GLN A 101 27.72 -3.93 15.16
#